data_AF-A0A2U1DNU7-F1
#
_entry.id   AF-A0A2U1DNU7-F1
#
_cell.length_a   1.000
_cell.length_b   1.000
_cell.length_c   1.000
_cell.angle_alpha   90.00
_cell.angle_beta   90.00
_cell.angle_gamma   90.00
#
_symmetry.space_group_name_H-M   'P 1'
#
loop_
_entity.id
_entity.type
_entity.pdbx_description
1 polymer ?
#
loop_
_entity_poly.entity_id
_entity_poly.type
_entity_poly.pdbx_seq_one_letter_code
_entity_poly.pdbx_strand_id
1 'polypeptide(L)'
;MPSSEQLEIYKQHSAANDKYTYFLLAAVGAAIALTINQTQTAKLSFSQAPLGVAVLLWGLSFYLGCRHLSFVKATLHANGALLRVQDGEHPMAGRNAEAIGIASDVLREIIDKHSDRAAISAVWQFRCLVLGGVSYLTWHIYEMWLRT
;
A
#
# COMPACT_ATOMS: atom_id res chain seq x y z
N MET A 1 29.39 -6.32 5.80
CA MET A 1 28.17 -6.48 6.62
C MET A 1 27.68 -5.09 6.99
N PRO A 2 26.37 -4.79 6.89
CA PRO A 2 25.82 -3.51 7.33
C PRO A 2 26.11 -3.30 8.82
N SER A 3 26.33 -2.05 9.24
CA SER A 3 26.53 -1.75 10.66
C SER A 3 25.22 -2.01 11.44
N SER A 4 25.33 -2.34 12.73
CA SER A 4 24.17 -2.54 13.60
C SER A 4 23.19 -1.36 13.55
N GLU A 5 23.73 -0.14 13.45
CA GLU A 5 22.97 1.10 13.31
C GLU A 5 22.17 1.15 11.99
N GLN A 6 22.76 0.75 10.87
CA GLN A 6 22.05 0.71 9.57
C GLN A 6 20.89 -0.28 9.59
N LEU A 7 21.09 -1.44 10.22
CA LEU A 7 20.04 -2.44 10.38
C LEU A 7 18.90 -1.91 11.26
N GLU A 8 19.24 -1.17 12.32
CA GLU A 8 18.24 -0.58 13.21
C GLU A 8 17.41 0.49 12.52
N ILE A 9 18.05 1.40 11.77
CA ILE A 9 17.36 2.43 10.97
C ILE A 9 16.41 1.76 9.96
N TYR A 10 16.85 0.71 9.27
CA TYR A 10 15.99 -0.02 8.33
C TYR A 10 14.76 -0.63 9.01
N LYS A 11 14.94 -1.27 10.17
CA LYS A 11 13.83 -1.84 10.96
C LYS A 11 12.84 -0.76 11.40
N GLN A 12 13.34 0.36 11.90
CA GLN A 12 12.50 1.48 12.34
C GLN A 12 11.71 2.07 11.16
N HIS A 13 12.36 2.27 10.01
CA HIS A 13 11.72 2.78 8.80
C HIS A 13 10.62 1.83 8.28
N SER A 14 10.90 0.53 8.21
CA SER A 14 9.91 -0.49 7.82
C SER A 14 8.71 -0.49 8.76
N ALA A 15 8.94 -0.47 10.07
CA ALA A 15 7.88 -0.45 11.07
C ALA A 15 7.04 0.83 11.01
N ALA A 16 7.64 1.98 10.68
CA ALA A 16 6.91 3.23 10.49
C ALA A 16 6.01 3.18 9.25
N ASN A 17 6.50 2.63 8.13
CA ASN A 17 5.74 2.51 6.89
C ASN A 17 4.54 1.56 7.01
N ASP A 18 4.70 0.45 7.74
CA ASP A 18 3.60 -0.48 8.01
C ASP A 18 2.48 0.23 8.80
N LYS A 19 2.84 0.92 9.89
CA LYS A 19 1.90 1.69 10.71
C LYS A 19 1.20 2.78 9.89
N TYR A 20 1.94 3.48 9.05
CA TYR A 20 1.38 4.51 8.17
C TYR A 20 0.36 3.92 7.18
N THR A 21 0.64 2.77 6.59
CA THR A 21 -0.29 2.11 5.67
C THR A 21 -1.58 1.69 6.38
N TYR A 22 -1.49 1.12 7.59
CA TYR A 22 -2.67 0.78 8.39
C TYR A 22 -3.48 2.00 8.80
N PHE A 23 -2.81 3.12 9.13
CA PHE A 23 -3.48 4.39 9.39
C PHE A 23 -4.28 4.88 8.18
N LEU A 24 -3.69 4.84 6.98
CA LEU A 24 -4.39 5.22 5.75
C LEU A 24 -5.58 4.31 5.45
N LEU A 25 -5.45 2.99 5.66
CA LEU A 25 -6.56 2.04 5.49
C LEU A 25 -7.72 2.35 6.47
N ALA A 26 -7.41 2.70 7.72
CA ALA A 26 -8.41 3.11 8.69
C ALA A 26 -9.09 4.43 8.30
N ALA A 27 -8.32 5.42 7.84
CA ALA A 27 -8.85 6.70 7.36
C ALA A 27 -9.81 6.52 6.17
N VAL A 28 -9.46 5.66 5.22
CA VAL A 28 -10.35 5.28 4.10
C VAL A 28 -11.64 4.63 4.62
N GLY A 29 -11.54 3.67 5.54
CA GLY A 29 -12.71 3.01 6.13
C GLY A 29 -13.65 4.00 6.83
N ALA A 30 -13.09 4.94 7.60
CA ALA A 30 -13.86 5.98 8.26
C ALA A 30 -14.55 6.92 7.26
N ALA A 31 -13.86 7.32 6.19
CA ALA A 31 -14.41 8.18 5.15
C ALA A 31 -15.58 7.52 4.41
N ILE A 32 -15.44 6.24 4.05
CA ILE A 32 -16.53 5.46 3.43
C ILE A 32 -17.71 5.33 4.38
N ALA A 33 -17.47 5.02 5.67
CA ALA A 33 -18.53 4.90 6.67
C ALA A 33 -19.30 6.22 6.86
N LEU A 34 -18.58 7.36 6.90
CA LEU A 34 -19.19 8.69 6.97
C LEU A 34 -20.10 8.97 5.76
N THR A 35 -19.61 8.68 4.55
CA THR A 35 -20.42 8.87 3.34
C THR A 35 -21.66 7.99 3.33
N ILE A 36 -21.55 6.73 3.76
CA ILE A 36 -22.71 5.84 3.89
C ILE A 36 -23.72 6.44 4.88
N ASN A 37 -23.26 6.91 6.05
CA ASN A 37 -24.12 7.50 7.07
C ASN A 37 -24.89 8.74 6.54
N GLN A 38 -24.19 9.62 5.81
CA GLN A 38 -24.80 10.84 5.24
C GLN A 38 -25.76 10.57 4.08
N THR A 39 -25.65 9.42 3.41
CA THR A 39 -26.49 9.08 2.24
C THR A 39 -27.65 8.14 2.56
N GLN A 40 -27.80 7.67 3.80
CA GLN A 40 -28.85 6.72 4.19
C GLN A 40 -30.27 7.19 3.85
N THR A 41 -30.52 8.50 3.91
CA THR A 41 -31.85 9.09 3.69
C THR A 41 -31.98 9.80 2.34
N ALA A 42 -30.91 9.82 1.54
CA ALA A 42 -30.85 10.56 0.28
C ALA A 42 -31.38 9.71 -0.89
N LYS A 43 -32.18 10.32 -1.76
CA LYS A 43 -32.56 9.69 -3.04
C LYS A 43 -31.41 9.80 -4.04
N LEU A 44 -31.19 8.73 -4.79
CA LEU A 44 -30.15 8.67 -5.81
C LEU A 44 -30.42 9.74 -6.89
N SER A 45 -29.54 10.74 -6.95
CA SER A 45 -29.66 11.92 -7.82
C SER A 45 -28.33 12.16 -8.54
N PHE A 46 -28.38 12.77 -9.72
CA PHE A 46 -27.18 13.16 -10.47
C PHE A 46 -26.27 14.10 -9.68
N SER A 47 -26.80 14.84 -8.69
CA SER A 47 -25.99 15.66 -7.78
C SER A 47 -25.02 14.85 -6.91
N GLN A 48 -25.21 13.52 -6.80
CA GLN A 48 -24.33 12.62 -6.05
C GLN A 48 -23.17 12.05 -6.87
N ALA A 49 -23.06 12.39 -8.17
CA ALA A 49 -21.97 11.89 -9.01
C ALA A 49 -20.56 12.19 -8.42
N PRO A 50 -20.26 13.40 -7.91
CA PRO A 50 -18.93 13.67 -7.33
C PRO A 50 -18.68 12.93 -6.00
N LEU A 51 -19.75 12.61 -5.26
CA LEU A 51 -19.68 11.73 -4.09
C LEU A 51 -19.34 10.29 -4.48
N GLY A 52 -19.97 9.78 -5.54
CA GLY A 52 -19.64 8.46 -6.09
C GLY A 52 -18.17 8.36 -6.52
N VAL A 53 -17.65 9.40 -7.17
CA VAL A 53 -16.23 9.50 -7.53
C VAL A 53 -15.34 9.46 -6.27
N ALA A 54 -15.71 10.18 -5.20
CA ALA A 54 -14.98 10.14 -3.94
C ALA A 54 -14.91 8.73 -3.34
N VAL A 55 -16.03 8.01 -3.31
CA VAL A 55 -16.09 6.62 -2.81
C VAL A 55 -15.26 5.67 -3.66
N LEU A 56 -15.29 5.81 -5.00
CA LEU A 56 -14.46 5.00 -5.90
C LEU A 56 -12.96 5.27 -5.68
N LEU A 57 -12.57 6.53 -5.49
CA LEU A 57 -11.18 6.90 -5.20
C LEU A 57 -10.72 6.34 -3.85
N TRP A 58 -11.55 6.39 -2.82
CA TRP A 58 -11.26 5.76 -1.53
C TRP A 58 -11.20 4.23 -1.64
N GLY A 59 -12.10 3.60 -2.38
CA GLY A 59 -12.04 2.16 -2.66
C GLY A 59 -10.75 1.74 -3.37
N LEU A 60 -10.32 2.54 -4.36
CA LEU A 60 -9.04 2.32 -5.05
C LEU A 60 -7.85 2.52 -4.09
N SER A 61 -7.91 3.54 -3.23
CA SER A 61 -6.91 3.74 -2.17
C SER A 61 -6.81 2.52 -1.24
N PHE A 62 -7.95 1.97 -0.79
CA PHE A 62 -7.99 0.76 0.03
C PHE A 62 -7.33 -0.44 -0.68
N TYR A 63 -7.71 -0.68 -1.94
CA TYR A 63 -7.15 -1.76 -2.74
C TYR A 63 -5.62 -1.64 -2.89
N LEU A 64 -5.13 -0.43 -3.17
CA LEU A 64 -3.71 -0.14 -3.31
C LEU A 64 -2.95 -0.33 -1.99
N GLY A 65 -3.54 0.01 -0.84
CA GLY A 65 -2.96 -0.25 0.47
C GLY A 65 -2.83 -1.75 0.79
N CYS A 66 -3.86 -2.54 0.48
CA CYS A 66 -3.80 -3.99 0.60
C CYS A 66 -2.73 -4.60 -0.33
N ARG A 67 -2.62 -4.07 -1.56
CA ARG A 67 -1.61 -4.50 -2.54
C ARG A 67 -0.19 -4.13 -2.10
N HIS A 68 0.02 -2.96 -1.52
CA HIS A 68 1.29 -2.57 -0.90
C HIS A 68 1.72 -3.58 0.17
N LEU A 69 0.84 -3.90 1.12
CA LEU A 69 1.10 -4.92 2.16
C LEU A 69 1.46 -6.29 1.56
N SER A 70 0.80 -6.70 0.48
CA SER A 70 1.10 -7.97 -0.19
C SER A 70 2.51 -7.97 -0.79
N PHE A 71 2.94 -6.88 -1.44
CA PHE A 71 4.29 -6.77 -1.98
C PHE A 71 5.36 -6.66 -0.89
N VAL A 72 5.11 -5.95 0.21
CA VAL A 72 6.03 -5.90 1.35
C VAL A 72 6.25 -7.30 1.94
N LYS A 73 5.17 -8.07 2.12
CA LYS A 73 5.25 -9.47 2.59
C LYS A 73 6.04 -10.35 1.61
N ALA A 74 5.80 -10.23 0.31
CA ALA A 74 6.53 -10.97 -0.71
C ALA A 74 8.03 -10.62 -0.71
N THR A 75 8.36 -9.34 -0.56
CA THR A 75 9.75 -8.85 -0.48
C THR A 75 10.45 -9.39 0.77
N LEU A 76 9.79 -9.39 1.92
CA LEU A 76 10.34 -9.93 3.16
C LEU A 76 10.58 -11.45 3.06
N HIS A 77 9.63 -12.17 2.43
CA HIS A 77 9.78 -13.60 2.19
C HIS A 77 10.96 -13.91 1.25
N ALA A 78 11.10 -13.16 0.15
CA ALA A 78 12.22 -13.30 -0.79
C ALA A 78 13.57 -12.97 -0.13
N ASN A 79 13.62 -11.96 0.75
CA ASN A 79 14.81 -11.67 1.56
C ASN A 79 15.18 -12.83 2.49
N GLY A 80 14.19 -13.44 3.15
CA GLY A 80 14.42 -14.63 3.97
C GLY A 80 14.96 -15.81 3.14
N ALA A 81 14.44 -16.01 1.93
CA ALA A 81 14.97 -17.02 1.01
C ALA A 81 16.40 -16.72 0.57
N LEU A 82 16.72 -15.45 0.29
CA LEU A 82 18.07 -15.01 -0.10
C LEU A 82 19.11 -15.31 0.98
N LEU A 83 18.80 -15.04 2.25
CA LEU A 83 19.68 -15.37 3.36
C LEU A 83 19.97 -16.87 3.44
N ARG A 84 18.93 -17.71 3.30
CA ARG A 84 19.08 -19.18 3.29
C ARG A 84 19.89 -19.70 2.11
N VAL A 85 19.80 -19.04 0.95
CA VAL A 85 20.64 -19.36 -0.22
C VAL A 85 22.10 -18.99 0.05
N GLN A 86 22.35 -17.83 0.65
CA GLN A 86 23.71 -17.38 1.00
C GLN A 86 24.37 -18.26 2.07
N ASP A 87 23.58 -18.77 3.02
CA ASP A 87 24.05 -19.70 4.06
C ASP A 87 24.24 -21.13 3.53
N GLY A 88 23.92 -21.39 2.25
CA GLY A 88 24.05 -22.72 1.62
C GLY A 88 23.02 -23.75 2.11
N GLU A 89 21.97 -23.30 2.78
CA GLU A 89 20.89 -24.14 3.33
C GLU A 89 19.74 -24.37 2.33
N HIS A 90 19.79 -23.73 1.15
CA HIS A 90 18.70 -23.82 0.18
C HIS A 90 18.74 -25.14 -0.61
N PRO A 91 17.66 -25.94 -0.61
CA PRO A 91 17.65 -27.29 -1.17
C PRO A 91 17.95 -27.38 -2.67
N MET A 92 17.75 -26.29 -3.42
CA MET A 92 18.07 -26.23 -4.86
C MET A 92 19.45 -25.64 -5.20
N ALA A 93 20.10 -24.91 -4.28
CA ALA A 93 21.41 -24.30 -4.53
C ALA A 93 22.56 -25.12 -3.89
N GLY A 94 22.28 -25.77 -2.75
CA GLY A 94 23.28 -26.53 -1.99
C GLY A 94 24.50 -25.66 -1.65
N ARG A 95 25.70 -26.23 -1.79
CA ARG A 95 27.00 -25.54 -1.58
C ARG A 95 27.69 -25.11 -2.88
N ASN A 96 27.01 -25.21 -4.03
CA ASN A 96 27.64 -24.82 -5.29
C ASN A 96 27.65 -23.29 -5.40
N ALA A 97 28.85 -22.71 -5.41
CA ALA A 97 29.06 -21.26 -5.47
C ALA A 97 28.38 -20.61 -6.68
N GLU A 98 28.35 -21.29 -7.82
CA GLU A 98 27.70 -20.79 -9.05
C GLU A 98 26.17 -20.78 -8.90
N ALA A 99 25.59 -21.85 -8.36
CA ALA A 99 24.15 -21.94 -8.11
C ALA A 99 23.67 -20.94 -7.04
N ILE A 100 24.50 -20.70 -6.01
CA ILE A 100 24.25 -19.66 -4.99
C ILE A 100 24.26 -18.27 -5.63
N GLY A 101 25.21 -17.99 -6.53
CA GLY A 101 25.29 -16.72 -7.26
C GLY A 101 24.03 -16.45 -8.08
N ILE A 102 23.66 -17.39 -8.96
CA ILE A 102 22.48 -17.26 -9.83
C ILE A 102 21.20 -17.12 -9.01
N ALA A 103 21.02 -17.97 -7.99
CA ALA A 103 19.84 -17.90 -7.13
C ALA A 103 19.77 -16.58 -6.34
N SER A 104 20.92 -16.05 -5.90
CA SER A 104 20.99 -14.76 -5.21
C SER A 104 20.61 -13.60 -6.13
N ASP A 105 21.07 -13.61 -7.37
CA ASP A 105 20.79 -12.53 -8.32
C ASP A 105 19.31 -12.53 -8.75
N VAL A 106 18.72 -13.71 -8.98
CA VAL A 106 17.28 -13.85 -9.26
C VAL A 106 16.45 -13.35 -8.08
N LEU A 107 16.82 -13.72 -6.85
CA LEU A 107 16.09 -13.28 -5.66
C LEU A 107 16.22 -11.77 -5.43
N ARG A 108 17.39 -11.17 -5.69
CA ARG A 108 17.58 -9.72 -5.66
C ARG A 108 16.70 -9.01 -6.67
N GLU A 109 16.63 -9.50 -7.91
CA GLU A 109 15.74 -8.91 -8.93
C GLU A 109 14.26 -8.96 -8.51
N ILE A 110 13.83 -10.07 -7.91
CA ILE A 110 12.47 -10.22 -7.37
C ILE A 110 12.20 -9.24 -6.23
N ILE A 111 13.18 -9.08 -5.31
CA ILE A 111 13.11 -8.14 -4.20
C ILE A 111 12.96 -6.70 -4.71
N ASP A 112 13.82 -6.28 -5.64
CA ASP A 112 13.81 -4.92 -6.19
C ASP A 112 12.48 -4.63 -6.91
N LYS A 113 12.03 -5.57 -7.76
CA LYS A 113 10.76 -5.45 -8.48
C LYS A 113 9.55 -5.37 -7.56
N HIS A 114 9.54 -6.12 -6.45
CA HIS A 114 8.44 -6.06 -5.49
C HIS A 114 8.50 -4.78 -4.64
N SER A 115 9.70 -4.33 -4.28
CA SER A 115 9.93 -3.08 -3.56
C SER A 115 9.43 -1.87 -4.36
N ASP A 116 9.79 -1.77 -5.64
CA ASP A 116 9.35 -0.68 -6.53
C ASP A 116 7.83 -0.66 -6.68
N ARG A 117 7.22 -1.83 -6.88
CA ARG A 117 5.75 -1.95 -6.96
C ARG A 117 5.07 -1.60 -5.65
N ALA A 118 5.67 -1.94 -4.52
CA ALA A 118 5.17 -1.54 -3.21
C ALA A 118 5.20 -0.01 -3.07
N ALA A 119 6.32 0.64 -3.41
CA ALA A 119 6.47 2.10 -3.33
C ALA A 119 5.45 2.83 -4.21
N ILE A 120 5.28 2.41 -5.47
CA ILE A 120 4.29 2.98 -6.39
C ILE A 120 2.87 2.81 -5.81
N SER A 121 2.55 1.64 -5.27
CA SER A 121 1.21 1.39 -4.67
C SER A 121 0.94 2.30 -3.48
N ALA A 122 1.94 2.55 -2.62
CA ALA A 122 1.81 3.45 -1.47
C ALA A 122 1.57 4.91 -1.90
N VAL A 123 2.34 5.38 -2.90
CA VAL A 123 2.16 6.75 -3.45
C VAL A 123 0.77 6.91 -4.04
N TRP A 124 0.28 5.93 -4.79
CA TRP A 124 -1.06 5.99 -5.37
C TRP A 124 -2.17 5.84 -4.32
N GLN A 125 -1.98 5.03 -3.28
CA GLN A 125 -2.92 4.95 -2.15
C GLN A 125 -3.15 6.34 -1.56
N PHE A 126 -2.06 7.06 -1.26
CA PHE A 126 -2.15 8.40 -0.71
C PHE A 126 -2.84 9.39 -1.66
N ARG A 127 -2.43 9.40 -2.95
CA ARG A 127 -3.03 10.28 -3.96
C ARG A 127 -4.53 10.04 -4.11
N CYS A 128 -4.97 8.78 -4.19
CA CYS A 128 -6.38 8.43 -4.28
C CYS A 128 -7.16 8.84 -3.03
N LEU A 129 -6.57 8.71 -1.83
CA LEU A 129 -7.19 9.19 -0.59
C LEU A 129 -7.45 10.69 -0.62
N VAL A 130 -6.41 11.48 -0.97
CA VAL A 130 -6.49 12.94 -1.04
C VAL A 130 -7.47 13.40 -2.11
N LEU A 131 -7.38 12.83 -3.32
CA LEU A 131 -8.32 13.16 -4.41
C LEU A 131 -9.77 12.82 -4.04
N GLY A 132 -10.00 11.70 -3.34
CA GLY A 132 -11.32 11.35 -2.83
C GLY A 132 -11.82 12.37 -1.81
N GLY A 133 -10.95 12.84 -0.89
CA GLY A 133 -11.27 13.89 0.06
C GLY A 133 -11.65 15.22 -0.59
N VAL A 134 -10.87 15.65 -1.60
CA VAL A 134 -11.16 16.88 -2.37
C VAL A 134 -12.48 16.76 -3.14
N SER A 135 -12.74 15.60 -3.76
CA SER A 135 -13.99 15.32 -4.47
C SER A 135 -15.20 15.37 -3.52
N TYR A 136 -15.07 14.75 -2.34
CA TYR A 136 -16.11 14.80 -1.30
C TYR A 136 -16.37 16.23 -0.81
N LEU A 137 -15.32 17.01 -0.53
CA LEU A 137 -15.48 18.38 -0.07
C LEU A 137 -16.17 19.26 -1.12
N THR A 138 -15.78 19.09 -2.39
CA THR A 138 -16.40 19.81 -3.53
C THR A 138 -17.87 19.46 -3.65
N TRP A 139 -18.21 18.17 -3.55
CA TRP A 139 -19.59 17.71 -3.51
C TRP A 139 -20.38 18.34 -2.36
N HIS A 140 -19.82 18.31 -1.16
CA HIS A 140 -20.49 18.77 0.04
C HIS A 140 -20.81 20.27 -0.03
N ILE A 141 -19.86 21.09 -0.50
CA ILE A 141 -20.07 22.53 -0.72
C ILE A 141 -21.15 22.77 -1.78
N TYR A 142 -21.11 22.02 -2.89
CA TYR A 142 -22.11 22.12 -3.96
C TYR A 142 -23.51 21.74 -3.47
N GLU A 143 -23.63 20.69 -2.66
CA GLU A 143 -24.90 20.28 -2.07
C GLU A 143 -25.44 21.33 -1.09
N MET A 144 -24.59 21.93 -0.25
CA MET A 144 -24.99 23.02 0.64
C MET A 144 -25.50 24.25 -0.13
N TRP A 145 -24.84 24.58 -1.24
CA TRP A 145 -25.26 25.68 -2.10
C TRP A 145 -26.63 25.43 -2.74
N LEU A 146 -26.91 24.21 -3.22
CA LEU A 146 -28.21 23.85 -3.80
C LEU A 146 -29.36 23.84 -2.78
N ARG A 147 -29.06 23.71 -1.48
CA ARG A 147 -30.04 23.71 -0.39
C ARG A 147 -30.30 25.10 0.19
N THR A 148 -29.57 26.13 -0.27
CA THR A 148 -29.76 27.54 0.11
C THR A 148 -30.75 28.22 -0.83
#